data_AF-M4SXD2-F1
#
_entry.id   AF-M4SXD2-F1
#
_cell.length_a   1.000
_cell.length_b   1.000
_cell.length_c   1.000
_cell.angle_alpha   90.00
_cell.angle_beta   90.00
_cell.angle_gamma   90.00
#
_symmetry.space_group_name_H-M   'P 1'
#
loop_
_entity.id
_entity.type
_entity.pdbx_description
1 polymer ?
#
loop_
_entity_poly.entity_id
_entity_poly.type
_entity_poly.pdbx_seq_one_letter_code
_entity_poly.pdbx_strand_id
1 'polypeptide(L)'
;MRVNIQLQTIFVAVLQVASTSGAASTATAAVDSPCTEYYYGQKLIDHFKSQQNKPNEAARQIQEQVIALQLAAGAAEGPQERYGFEILLAIATRKLNRQIKEGAKGNIERQTAIDVLLQRQQQVATAMAMTPTGKLAKSGASHATGGSELGAGNTGKCTVTFKPPTRAFSECKQTVENKPALEKAAAELSTAKQINFIKDDYFTMQPISVVALAFGTVNTVSGKTAQNDCAADPSQSRGGIGHGIGADITLSRPAAEAAAAVPVGQTAEDNSKCRTTAVKKPDGVLTADYLADIICRAQAMGPVTTKPLTASTLSALASDPDAQEIAKAIASVTNTKKSDSDSTAEFAKKVFTQVLGRDEAVTKTVYLDKLNTQSITYNVGETPISNKIEAIAKTPAAGEALAFFFTQAYERIKAKPTTTVVVTTDCKGTNKDQCNKEKCDFKEGECKAKEGVSIETAEKVGTQNTTGSNSFVINKAPLLLAVLIL
;
A
#
# COMPACT_ATOMS: atom_id res chain seq x y z
N MET A 1 -25.13 16.21 -36.25
CA MET A 1 -23.68 16.38 -36.47
C MET A 1 -22.97 15.89 -35.20
N ARG A 2 -22.53 14.62 -35.19
CA ARG A 2 -21.96 13.95 -34.00
C ARG A 2 -20.43 14.07 -34.08
N VAL A 3 -19.82 14.70 -33.07
CA VAL A 3 -18.36 14.78 -32.95
C VAL A 3 -17.91 13.60 -32.09
N ASN A 4 -17.20 12.67 -32.72
CA ASN A 4 -16.49 11.56 -32.08
C ASN A 4 -15.20 12.11 -31.44
N ILE A 5 -15.05 12.01 -30.13
CA ILE A 5 -13.77 12.29 -29.44
C ILE A 5 -13.08 10.95 -29.19
N GLN A 6 -12.13 10.62 -30.05
CA GLN A 6 -11.19 9.53 -29.86
C GLN A 6 -10.15 9.96 -28.83
N LEU A 7 -10.11 9.28 -27.68
CA LEU A 7 -9.13 9.47 -26.62
C LEU A 7 -7.83 8.77 -27.05
N GLN A 8 -6.89 9.51 -27.65
CA GLN A 8 -5.56 8.98 -27.95
C GLN A 8 -4.71 8.94 -26.68
N THR A 9 -4.38 7.72 -26.25
CA THR A 9 -3.36 7.42 -25.24
C THR A 9 -1.98 7.82 -25.79
N ILE A 10 -1.43 8.92 -25.31
CA ILE A 10 -0.04 9.29 -25.57
C ILE A 10 0.86 8.35 -24.77
N PHE A 11 1.40 7.33 -25.44
CA PHE A 11 2.56 6.58 -24.96
C PHE A 11 3.77 7.53 -25.02
N VAL A 12 4.23 8.01 -23.86
CA VAL A 12 5.54 8.67 -23.75
C VAL A 12 6.60 7.58 -23.96
N ALA A 13 7.09 7.49 -25.19
CA ALA A 13 8.27 6.70 -25.51
C ALA A 13 9.48 7.33 -24.81
N VAL A 14 9.98 6.67 -23.77
CA VAL A 14 11.28 6.98 -23.17
C VAL A 14 12.34 6.67 -24.23
N LEU A 15 12.88 7.71 -24.88
CA LEU A 15 14.05 7.57 -25.74
C LEU A 15 15.22 7.05 -24.89
N GLN A 16 15.61 5.79 -25.11
CA GLN A 16 16.89 5.29 -24.66
C GLN A 16 17.98 5.92 -25.54
N VAL A 17 18.64 6.95 -25.02
CA VAL A 17 19.92 7.40 -25.58
C VAL A 17 20.97 6.35 -25.18
N ALA A 18 21.36 5.51 -26.14
CA ALA A 18 22.49 4.61 -26.00
C ALA A 18 23.79 5.43 -26.11
N SER A 19 24.34 5.86 -24.98
CA SER A 19 25.73 6.31 -24.89
C SER A 19 26.64 5.12 -24.62
N THR A 20 27.63 4.97 -25.48
CA THR A 20 28.61 3.88 -25.57
C THR A 20 29.58 3.82 -24.39
N SER A 21 29.65 2.63 -23.77
CA SER A 21 30.81 1.97 -23.14
C SER A 21 31.67 2.74 -22.12
N GLY A 22 31.22 2.73 -20.88
CA GLY A 22 31.99 2.31 -19.71
C GLY A 22 31.12 1.30 -18.95
N ALA A 23 31.67 0.34 -18.19
CA ALA A 23 30.84 -0.59 -17.41
C ALA A 23 29.72 0.19 -16.70
N ALA A 24 28.45 -0.11 -17.00
CA ALA A 24 27.35 0.73 -16.57
C ALA A 24 27.33 0.77 -15.04
N SER A 25 27.83 1.85 -14.43
CA SER A 25 27.88 1.94 -12.98
C SER A 25 26.46 1.88 -12.44
N THR A 26 26.26 1.13 -11.37
CA THR A 26 25.00 1.08 -10.65
C THR A 26 24.73 2.41 -9.95
N ALA A 27 23.47 2.69 -9.61
CA ALA A 27 23.09 3.86 -8.85
C ALA A 27 23.78 3.89 -7.48
N THR A 28 23.89 2.72 -6.84
CA THR A 28 24.61 2.58 -5.55
C THR A 28 26.10 2.92 -5.70
N ALA A 29 26.79 2.43 -6.74
CA ALA A 29 28.21 2.74 -6.96
C ALA A 29 28.46 4.23 -7.26
N ALA A 30 27.45 4.95 -7.75
CA ALA A 30 27.54 6.39 -7.98
C ALA A 30 27.51 7.20 -6.66
N VAL A 31 27.07 6.60 -5.55
CA VAL A 31 27.11 7.23 -4.22
C VAL A 31 28.51 7.11 -3.64
N ASP A 32 29.24 8.23 -3.64
CA ASP A 32 30.61 8.36 -3.14
C ASP A 32 30.84 9.61 -2.28
N SER A 33 29.83 10.47 -2.18
CA SER A 33 29.90 11.76 -1.50
C SER A 33 28.57 12.11 -0.82
N PRO A 34 28.57 13.02 0.17
CA PRO A 34 27.36 13.52 0.82
C PRO A 34 26.31 14.04 -0.17
N CYS A 35 26.74 14.75 -1.23
CA CYS A 35 25.84 15.20 -2.29
C CYS A 35 25.15 14.03 -2.99
N THR A 36 25.91 13.02 -3.39
CA THR A 36 25.35 11.87 -4.12
C THR A 36 24.42 11.02 -3.25
N GLU A 37 24.71 10.88 -1.95
CA GLU A 37 23.79 10.19 -1.02
C GLU A 37 22.49 10.97 -0.87
N TYR A 38 22.56 12.30 -0.71
CA TYR A 38 21.37 13.14 -0.59
C TYR A 38 20.43 12.94 -1.79
N TYR A 39 20.96 12.97 -3.01
CA TYR A 39 20.16 12.80 -4.23
C TYR A 39 19.71 11.36 -4.44
N TYR A 40 20.55 10.37 -4.13
CA TYR A 40 20.14 8.96 -4.15
C TYR A 40 18.95 8.73 -3.21
N GLY A 41 19.02 9.25 -1.98
CA GLY A 41 17.93 9.21 -1.01
C GLY A 41 16.65 9.85 -1.54
N GLN A 42 16.75 10.95 -2.29
CA GLN A 42 15.59 11.59 -2.93
C GLN A 42 14.91 10.67 -3.94
N LYS A 43 15.70 9.99 -4.78
CA LYS A 43 15.17 9.03 -5.76
C LYS A 43 14.48 7.84 -5.09
N LEU A 44 15.00 7.38 -3.95
CA LEU A 44 14.35 6.33 -3.16
C LEU A 44 13.04 6.82 -2.54
N ILE A 45 12.99 8.05 -2.03
CA ILE A 45 11.77 8.67 -1.50
C ILE A 45 10.70 8.75 -2.60
N ASP A 46 11.05 9.25 -3.78
CA ASP A 46 10.13 9.38 -4.90
C ASP A 46 9.64 8.00 -5.37
N HIS A 47 10.52 6.99 -5.39
CA HIS A 47 10.14 5.61 -5.66
C HIS A 47 9.09 5.12 -4.67
N PHE A 48 9.35 5.20 -3.35
CA PHE A 48 8.39 4.69 -2.36
C PHE A 48 7.06 5.45 -2.38
N LYS A 49 7.07 6.77 -2.58
CA LYS A 49 5.85 7.57 -2.79
C LYS A 49 5.03 7.06 -3.98
N SER A 50 5.69 6.77 -5.11
CA SER A 50 5.01 6.24 -6.31
C SER A 50 4.33 4.88 -6.08
N GLN A 51 4.79 4.10 -5.09
CA GLN A 51 4.23 2.79 -4.76
C GLN A 51 3.03 2.87 -3.80
N GLN A 52 2.86 3.96 -3.04
CA GLN A 52 1.85 4.04 -1.96
C GLN A 52 0.39 4.03 -2.46
N ASN A 53 0.15 4.52 -3.68
CA ASN A 53 -1.21 4.57 -4.25
C ASN A 53 -1.64 3.26 -4.92
N LYS A 54 -0.70 2.38 -5.31
CA LYS A 54 -1.02 1.16 -6.06
C LYS A 54 -1.91 0.19 -5.28
N PRO A 55 -1.69 -0.07 -3.97
CA PRO A 55 -2.58 -0.93 -3.20
C PRO A 55 -4.00 -0.39 -3.05
N ASN A 56 -4.15 0.93 -2.94
CA ASN A 56 -5.45 1.60 -2.83
C ASN A 56 -6.24 1.46 -4.13
N GLU A 57 -5.58 1.64 -5.27
CA GLU A 57 -6.19 1.45 -6.58
C GLU A 57 -6.62 -0.01 -6.79
N ALA A 58 -5.78 -0.97 -6.40
CA ALA A 58 -6.15 -2.39 -6.43
C ALA A 58 -7.33 -2.71 -5.51
N ALA A 59 -7.36 -2.16 -4.29
CA ALA A 59 -8.47 -2.33 -3.35
C ALA A 59 -9.78 -1.76 -3.92
N ARG A 60 -9.72 -0.57 -4.53
CA ARG A 60 -10.86 0.08 -5.18
C ARG A 60 -11.44 -0.80 -6.30
N GLN A 61 -10.59 -1.34 -7.18
CA GLN A 61 -11.04 -2.21 -8.26
C GLN A 61 -11.69 -3.50 -7.75
N ILE A 62 -11.16 -4.11 -6.68
CA ILE A 62 -11.77 -5.30 -6.08
C ILE A 62 -13.08 -4.94 -5.37
N GLN A 63 -13.16 -3.79 -4.70
CA GLN A 63 -14.38 -3.29 -4.06
C GLN A 63 -15.51 -3.06 -5.08
N GLU A 64 -15.20 -2.44 -6.22
CA GLU A 64 -16.15 -2.27 -7.32
C GLU A 64 -16.69 -3.63 -7.81
N GLN A 65 -15.82 -4.65 -7.89
CA GLN A 65 -16.24 -6.00 -8.24
C GLN A 65 -17.09 -6.68 -7.16
N VAL A 66 -16.77 -6.48 -5.88
CA VAL A 66 -17.60 -6.96 -4.75
C VAL A 66 -19.01 -6.40 -4.86
N ILE A 67 -19.14 -5.10 -5.09
CA ILE A 67 -20.45 -4.44 -5.25
C ILE A 67 -21.18 -4.98 -6.50
N ALA A 68 -20.48 -5.11 -7.63
CA ALA A 68 -21.05 -5.67 -8.85
C ALA A 68 -21.60 -7.10 -8.63
N LEU A 69 -20.86 -7.95 -7.91
CA LEU A 69 -21.29 -9.31 -7.58
C LEU A 69 -22.49 -9.33 -6.63
N GLN A 70 -22.59 -8.40 -5.68
CA GLN A 70 -23.77 -8.26 -4.82
C GLN A 70 -25.02 -7.88 -5.63
N LEU A 71 -24.88 -6.90 -6.53
CA LEU A 71 -25.96 -6.46 -7.42
C LEU A 71 -26.40 -7.61 -8.35
N ALA A 72 -25.45 -8.35 -8.91
CA ALA A 72 -25.74 -9.50 -9.77
C ALA A 72 -26.44 -10.63 -9.01
N ALA A 73 -26.04 -10.93 -7.77
CA ALA A 73 -26.73 -11.89 -6.92
C ALA A 73 -28.18 -11.47 -6.60
N GLY A 74 -28.40 -10.17 -6.36
CA GLY A 74 -29.74 -9.61 -6.13
C GLY A 74 -30.62 -9.67 -7.38
N ALA A 75 -30.05 -9.43 -8.55
CA ALA A 75 -30.74 -9.43 -9.84
C ALA A 75 -30.83 -10.81 -10.51
N ALA A 76 -30.25 -11.85 -9.92
CA ALA A 76 -30.23 -13.19 -10.48
C ALA A 76 -31.65 -13.74 -10.68
N GLU A 77 -31.85 -14.44 -11.80
CA GLU A 77 -33.17 -14.94 -12.21
C GLU A 77 -33.54 -16.25 -11.50
N GLY A 78 -32.54 -16.98 -10.99
CA GLY A 78 -32.74 -18.26 -10.33
C GLY A 78 -31.77 -18.51 -9.17
N PRO A 79 -32.09 -19.48 -8.29
CA PRO A 79 -31.31 -19.76 -7.08
C PRO A 79 -29.88 -20.19 -7.40
N GLN A 80 -29.67 -20.96 -8.46
CA GLN A 80 -28.34 -21.46 -8.84
C GLN A 80 -27.42 -20.33 -9.32
N GLU A 81 -27.95 -19.39 -10.10
CA GLU A 81 -27.19 -18.23 -10.57
C GLU A 81 -26.85 -17.29 -9.41
N ARG A 82 -27.82 -17.01 -8.54
CA ARG A 82 -27.61 -16.24 -7.32
C ARG A 82 -26.48 -16.84 -6.48
N TYR A 83 -26.53 -18.15 -6.24
CA TYR A 83 -25.54 -18.85 -5.45
C TYR A 83 -24.14 -18.77 -6.09
N GLY A 84 -24.03 -18.85 -7.41
CA GLY A 84 -22.76 -18.65 -8.11
C GLY A 84 -22.17 -17.26 -7.93
N PHE A 85 -22.99 -16.21 -8.01
CA PHE A 85 -22.55 -14.85 -7.69
C PHE A 85 -22.14 -14.69 -6.22
N GLU A 86 -22.86 -15.31 -5.28
CA GLU A 86 -22.53 -15.28 -3.84
C GLU A 86 -21.20 -15.98 -3.53
N ILE A 87 -20.86 -17.07 -4.23
CA ILE A 87 -19.54 -17.72 -4.10
C ILE A 87 -18.44 -16.81 -4.62
N LEU A 88 -18.59 -16.22 -5.81
CA LEU A 88 -17.61 -15.29 -6.36
C LEU A 88 -17.47 -14.04 -5.48
N LEU A 89 -18.58 -13.56 -4.90
CA LEU A 89 -18.61 -12.48 -3.93
C LEU A 89 -17.77 -12.83 -2.69
N ALA A 90 -17.89 -14.04 -2.15
CA ALA A 90 -17.09 -14.49 -1.01
C ALA A 90 -15.59 -14.49 -1.33
N ILE A 91 -15.21 -14.93 -2.54
CA ILE A 91 -13.80 -14.91 -3.00
C ILE A 91 -13.31 -13.47 -3.16
N ALA A 92 -14.09 -12.60 -3.84
CA ALA A 92 -13.74 -11.19 -4.03
C ALA A 92 -13.64 -10.43 -2.69
N THR A 93 -14.52 -10.74 -1.73
CA THR A 93 -14.49 -10.17 -0.37
C THR A 93 -13.23 -10.59 0.37
N ARG A 94 -12.84 -11.88 0.30
CA ARG A 94 -11.57 -12.36 0.87
C ARG A 94 -10.37 -11.64 0.26
N LYS A 95 -10.36 -11.51 -1.08
CA LYS A 95 -9.34 -10.75 -1.82
C LYS A 95 -9.25 -9.30 -1.37
N LEU A 96 -10.39 -8.62 -1.22
CA LEU A 96 -10.46 -7.23 -0.77
C LEU A 96 -9.87 -7.08 0.63
N ASN A 97 -10.29 -7.93 1.57
CA ASN A 97 -9.80 -7.87 2.95
C ASN A 97 -8.29 -8.14 3.04
N ARG A 98 -7.78 -9.11 2.29
CA ARG A 98 -6.33 -9.37 2.20
C ARG A 98 -5.60 -8.17 1.59
N GLN A 99 -6.11 -7.64 0.48
CA GLN A 99 -5.53 -6.48 -0.21
C GLN A 99 -5.47 -5.24 0.69
N ILE A 100 -6.54 -4.95 1.45
CA ILE A 100 -6.56 -3.84 2.41
C ILE A 100 -5.52 -4.06 3.51
N LYS A 101 -5.49 -5.26 4.11
CA LYS A 101 -4.57 -5.57 5.22
C LYS A 101 -3.10 -5.54 4.80
N GLU A 102 -2.76 -6.24 3.72
CA GLU A 102 -1.40 -6.32 3.19
C GLU A 102 -0.96 -4.99 2.57
N GLY A 103 -1.87 -4.29 1.88
CA GLY A 103 -1.64 -2.96 1.34
C GLY A 103 -1.33 -1.93 2.42
N ALA A 104 -2.12 -1.91 3.50
CA ALA A 104 -1.88 -1.04 4.66
C ALA A 104 -0.53 -1.34 5.33
N LYS A 105 -0.23 -2.63 5.59
CA LYS A 105 1.07 -3.05 6.12
C LYS A 105 2.22 -2.57 5.24
N GLY A 106 2.11 -2.75 3.92
CA GLY A 106 3.13 -2.30 2.98
C GLY A 106 3.29 -0.77 2.97
N ASN A 107 2.19 -0.03 3.09
CA ASN A 107 2.22 1.43 3.16
C ASN A 107 2.88 1.96 4.43
N ILE A 108 2.70 1.28 5.58
CA ILE A 108 3.38 1.62 6.84
C ILE A 108 4.89 1.47 6.69
N GLU A 109 5.38 0.36 6.14
CA GLU A 109 6.82 0.14 5.94
C GLU A 109 7.41 1.14 4.92
N ARG A 110 6.70 1.42 3.82
CA ARG A 110 7.11 2.45 2.85
C ARG A 110 7.14 3.84 3.46
N GLN A 111 6.14 4.21 4.27
CA GLN A 111 6.12 5.50 4.94
C GLN A 111 7.28 5.63 5.93
N THR A 112 7.54 4.57 6.70
CA THR A 112 8.70 4.51 7.59
C THR A 112 10.01 4.72 6.81
N ALA A 113 10.15 4.11 5.63
CA ALA A 113 11.30 4.33 4.76
C ALA A 113 11.41 5.77 4.26
N ILE A 114 10.30 6.37 3.84
CA ILE A 114 10.27 7.78 3.43
C ILE A 114 10.72 8.69 4.58
N ASP A 115 10.17 8.50 5.77
CA ASP A 115 10.46 9.34 6.94
C ASP A 115 11.93 9.22 7.35
N VAL A 116 12.45 8.00 7.38
CA VAL A 116 13.84 7.72 7.76
C VAL A 116 14.82 8.20 6.69
N LEU A 117 14.49 8.08 5.39
CA LEU A 117 15.28 8.66 4.31
C LEU A 117 15.32 10.19 4.39
N LEU A 118 14.18 10.83 4.66
CA LEU A 118 14.11 12.28 4.86
C LEU A 118 14.97 12.71 6.06
N GLN A 119 14.89 12.00 7.19
CA GLN A 119 15.76 12.25 8.35
C GLN A 119 17.24 12.11 7.99
N ARG A 120 17.60 11.06 7.24
CA ARG A 120 18.99 10.87 6.78
C ARG A 120 19.43 12.01 5.87
N GLN A 121 18.61 12.43 4.91
CA GLN A 121 18.92 13.55 4.02
C GLN A 121 19.18 14.84 4.80
N GLN A 122 18.37 15.12 5.83
CA GLN A 122 18.58 16.29 6.69
C GLN A 122 19.85 16.17 7.54
N GLN A 123 20.16 14.97 8.03
CA GLN A 123 21.40 14.70 8.75
C GLN A 123 22.63 14.94 7.84
N VAL A 124 22.58 14.47 6.59
CA VAL A 124 23.60 14.73 5.56
C VAL A 124 23.71 16.22 5.27
N ALA A 125 22.62 16.92 4.97
CA ALA A 125 22.63 18.34 4.66
C ALA A 125 23.16 19.19 5.84
N THR A 126 22.76 18.86 7.07
CA THR A 126 23.22 19.55 8.28
C THR A 126 24.70 19.32 8.52
N ALA A 127 25.17 18.06 8.42
CA ALA A 127 26.59 17.75 8.53
C ALA A 127 27.38 18.52 7.48
N MET A 128 26.95 18.54 6.22
CA MET A 128 27.61 19.31 5.16
C MET A 128 27.71 20.82 5.46
N ALA A 129 26.64 21.42 5.99
CA ALA A 129 26.64 22.84 6.35
C ALA A 129 27.57 23.15 7.53
N MET A 130 27.67 22.22 8.49
CA MET A 130 28.42 22.39 9.74
C MET A 130 29.87 21.88 9.67
N THR A 131 30.31 21.31 8.54
CA THR A 131 31.64 20.68 8.38
C THR A 131 32.48 21.32 7.26
N PRO A 132 32.87 22.60 7.38
CA PRO A 132 33.95 23.13 6.54
C PRO A 132 35.24 22.32 6.73
N THR A 133 36.19 22.55 5.84
CA THR A 133 37.56 22.09 6.03
C THR A 133 38.51 23.28 5.94
N GLY A 134 39.52 23.30 6.80
CA GLY A 134 40.58 24.29 6.78
C GLY A 134 40.50 25.31 7.92
N LYS A 135 41.29 26.38 7.76
CA LYS A 135 41.48 27.42 8.77
C LYS A 135 40.24 28.30 8.86
N LEU A 136 39.72 28.49 10.07
CA LEU A 136 38.61 29.41 10.28
C LEU A 136 39.08 30.87 10.16
N ALA A 137 38.28 31.68 9.46
CA ALA A 137 38.52 33.11 9.36
C ALA A 137 38.16 33.81 10.67
N LYS A 138 39.06 34.64 11.19
CA LYS A 138 38.80 35.47 12.36
C LYS A 138 37.82 36.58 12.02
N SER A 139 36.84 36.83 12.88
CA SER A 139 35.87 37.93 12.77
C SER A 139 36.23 39.12 13.67
N GLY A 140 37.02 38.91 14.71
CA GLY A 140 37.34 39.95 15.68
C GLY A 140 38.27 39.45 16.77
N ALA A 141 38.86 40.39 17.52
CA ALA A 141 39.56 40.10 18.76
C ALA A 141 39.31 41.20 19.80
N SER A 142 39.35 40.85 21.07
CA SER A 142 39.34 41.79 22.20
C SER A 142 40.43 41.43 23.21
N HIS A 143 41.03 42.45 23.80
CA HIS A 143 42.08 42.30 24.81
C HIS A 143 41.55 42.65 26.21
N ALA A 144 42.16 42.07 27.24
CA ALA A 144 41.95 42.46 28.63
C ALA A 144 43.20 42.15 29.47
N THR A 145 43.31 42.85 30.59
CA THR A 145 44.32 42.60 31.62
C THR A 145 43.65 42.05 32.88
N GLY A 146 44.12 40.91 33.39
CA GLY A 146 43.53 40.22 34.56
C GLY A 146 42.29 39.38 34.23
N GLY A 147 42.15 38.23 34.91
CA GLY A 147 41.03 37.28 34.81
C GLY A 147 41.38 35.87 34.28
N SER A 148 40.65 34.84 34.78
CA SER A 148 40.73 33.38 34.53
C SER A 148 42.16 32.82 34.38
N GLU A 149 42.89 32.80 35.49
CA GLU A 149 44.35 32.90 35.54
C GLU A 149 45.14 31.62 35.25
N LEU A 150 46.24 31.79 34.50
CA LEU A 150 47.44 30.95 34.54
C LEU A 150 48.48 31.65 35.43
N GLY A 151 48.66 31.17 36.66
CA GLY A 151 49.67 31.70 37.60
C GLY A 151 49.24 32.96 38.38
N ALA A 152 50.01 33.31 39.41
CA ALA A 152 49.65 34.33 40.41
C ALA A 152 49.99 35.79 40.01
N GLY A 153 49.95 36.14 38.72
CA GLY A 153 50.42 37.44 38.21
C GLY A 153 49.56 38.07 37.11
N ASN A 154 49.97 39.25 36.61
CA ASN A 154 49.28 39.97 35.53
C ASN A 154 49.27 39.15 34.24
N THR A 155 48.11 38.56 33.92
CA THR A 155 47.92 37.77 32.69
C THR A 155 47.34 38.66 31.59
N GLY A 156 47.94 38.59 30.40
CA GLY A 156 47.35 39.15 29.18
C GLY A 156 46.29 38.21 28.61
N LYS A 157 45.11 38.73 28.28
CA LYS A 157 44.01 37.95 27.70
C LYS A 157 43.70 38.44 26.30
N CYS A 158 43.56 37.50 25.37
CA CYS A 158 43.04 37.75 24.03
C CYS A 158 41.85 36.82 23.75
N THR A 159 40.69 37.39 23.46
CA THR A 159 39.52 36.65 22.99
C THR A 159 39.42 36.83 21.49
N VAL A 160 39.80 35.80 20.73
CA VAL A 160 39.66 35.77 19.27
C VAL A 160 38.32 35.14 18.91
N THR A 161 37.55 35.83 18.06
CA THR A 161 36.27 35.35 17.52
C THR A 161 36.45 34.91 16.08
N PHE A 162 35.75 33.85 15.69
CA PHE A 162 35.83 33.26 14.36
C PHE A 162 34.47 33.37 13.67
N LYS A 163 34.49 33.51 12.33
CA LYS A 163 33.28 33.40 11.52
C LYS A 163 32.83 31.94 11.50
N PRO A 164 31.52 31.69 11.61
CA PRO A 164 31.01 30.36 11.34
C PRO A 164 31.37 30.01 9.89
N PRO A 165 31.72 28.75 9.64
CA PRO A 165 31.92 28.31 8.29
C PRO A 165 30.63 28.32 7.47
N THR A 166 30.77 28.56 6.17
CA THR A 166 29.69 28.41 5.21
C THR A 166 30.16 27.53 4.06
N ARG A 167 29.61 26.32 3.93
CA ARG A 167 29.63 25.56 2.68
C ARG A 167 28.31 25.77 1.95
N ALA A 168 28.36 26.07 0.66
CA ALA A 168 27.15 26.25 -0.14
C ALA A 168 26.69 24.90 -0.68
N PHE A 169 25.44 24.51 -0.38
CA PHE A 169 24.83 23.30 -0.95
C PHE A 169 24.71 23.37 -2.49
N SER A 170 24.84 24.56 -3.08
CA SER A 170 24.90 24.76 -4.53
C SER A 170 26.01 23.98 -5.22
N GLU A 171 27.10 23.65 -4.51
CA GLU A 171 28.19 22.82 -5.02
C GLU A 171 27.73 21.38 -5.32
N CYS A 172 26.66 20.90 -4.67
CA CYS A 172 26.13 19.56 -4.95
C CYS A 172 25.51 19.42 -6.34
N LYS A 173 25.06 20.52 -6.95
CA LYS A 173 24.41 20.47 -8.26
C LYS A 173 25.36 19.91 -9.33
N GLN A 174 26.57 20.45 -9.40
CA GLN A 174 27.57 20.03 -10.39
C GLN A 174 28.03 18.58 -10.16
N THR A 175 28.19 18.19 -8.89
CA THR A 175 28.57 16.81 -8.52
C THR A 175 27.56 15.78 -9.00
N VAL A 176 26.26 16.11 -8.95
CA VAL A 176 25.17 15.20 -9.32
C VAL A 176 24.91 15.18 -10.82
N GLU A 177 25.03 16.32 -11.50
CA GLU A 177 24.92 16.39 -12.97
C GLU A 177 25.92 15.46 -13.67
N ASN A 178 27.10 15.25 -13.07
CA ASN A 178 28.13 14.34 -13.57
C ASN A 178 27.89 12.85 -13.24
N LYS A 179 26.78 12.50 -12.59
CA LYS A 179 26.47 11.13 -12.13
C LYS A 179 25.05 10.68 -12.55
N PRO A 180 24.78 10.54 -13.86
CA PRO A 180 23.47 10.15 -14.37
C PRO A 180 23.01 8.75 -13.90
N ALA A 181 23.94 7.89 -13.46
CA ALA A 181 23.61 6.57 -12.90
C ALA A 181 22.69 6.65 -11.67
N LEU A 182 22.67 7.76 -10.92
CA LEU A 182 21.77 7.97 -9.79
C LEU A 182 20.29 7.87 -10.18
N GLU A 183 19.93 8.18 -11.42
CA GLU A 183 18.55 8.04 -11.93
C GLU A 183 18.06 6.59 -11.94
N LYS A 184 18.97 5.61 -11.93
CA LYS A 184 18.62 4.18 -11.91
C LYS A 184 18.25 3.68 -10.52
N ALA A 185 18.40 4.50 -9.46
CA ALA A 185 18.20 4.09 -8.07
C ALA A 185 16.88 3.36 -7.85
N ALA A 186 15.77 3.90 -8.36
CA ALA A 186 14.45 3.31 -8.25
C ALA A 186 14.32 1.95 -8.95
N ALA A 187 14.94 1.79 -10.11
CA ALA A 187 14.85 0.57 -10.92
C ALA A 187 15.74 -0.56 -10.38
N GLU A 188 16.89 -0.20 -9.82
CA GLU A 188 17.86 -1.16 -9.27
C GLU A 188 17.54 -1.54 -7.82
N LEU A 189 16.69 -0.78 -7.13
CA LEU A 189 16.40 -0.94 -5.70
C LEU A 189 15.96 -2.38 -5.35
N SER A 190 15.04 -2.97 -6.12
CA SER A 190 14.48 -4.30 -5.81
C SER A 190 15.49 -5.45 -5.88
N THR A 191 16.59 -5.27 -6.61
CA THR A 191 17.66 -6.29 -6.76
C THR A 191 18.94 -5.88 -6.05
N ALA A 192 18.98 -4.69 -5.44
CA ALA A 192 20.13 -4.20 -4.71
C ALA A 192 20.38 -5.07 -3.47
N LYS A 193 21.56 -5.69 -3.45
CA LYS A 193 22.05 -6.44 -2.28
C LYS A 193 22.79 -5.53 -1.30
N GLN A 194 23.36 -4.44 -1.82
CA GLN A 194 24.11 -3.46 -1.06
C GLN A 194 23.79 -2.05 -1.54
N ILE A 195 23.79 -1.10 -0.62
CA ILE A 195 23.64 0.32 -0.89
C ILE A 195 24.82 1.05 -0.26
N ASN A 196 25.45 1.94 -1.02
CA ASN A 196 26.50 2.80 -0.51
C ASN A 196 25.88 3.96 0.29
N PHE A 197 26.39 4.15 1.50
CA PHE A 197 26.08 5.30 2.34
C PHE A 197 27.36 5.91 2.88
N ILE A 198 27.36 7.22 3.10
CA ILE A 198 28.39 7.91 3.86
C ILE A 198 28.46 7.30 5.25
N LYS A 199 29.69 7.02 5.68
CA LYS A 199 29.96 6.38 6.97
C LYS A 199 29.42 7.23 8.11
N ASP A 200 28.96 6.56 9.17
CA ASP A 200 28.35 7.20 10.33
C ASP A 200 29.29 8.20 11.03
N ASP A 201 30.61 7.98 10.98
CA ASP A 201 31.61 8.87 11.55
C ASP A 201 31.57 10.27 10.93
N TYR A 202 30.97 10.42 9.73
CA TYR A 202 30.77 11.73 9.12
C TYR A 202 29.86 12.65 9.95
N PHE A 203 28.97 12.08 10.75
CA PHE A 203 28.01 12.82 11.57
C PHE A 203 28.54 13.10 12.97
N THR A 204 29.79 12.71 13.26
CA THR A 204 30.44 13.00 14.54
C THR A 204 31.17 14.35 14.49
N MET A 205 31.44 14.91 15.66
CA MET A 205 32.15 16.18 15.77
C MET A 205 33.54 16.07 15.13
N GLN A 206 33.90 17.03 14.29
CA GLN A 206 35.21 17.06 13.65
C GLN A 206 36.31 17.30 14.68
N PRO A 207 37.51 16.73 14.49
CA PRO A 207 38.70 17.14 15.23
C PRO A 207 38.98 18.63 15.04
N ILE A 208 39.03 19.36 16.15
CA ILE A 208 39.34 20.78 16.21
C ILE A 208 40.79 20.92 16.67
N SER A 209 41.64 21.51 15.82
CA SER A 209 42.99 21.91 16.22
C SER A 209 42.98 23.39 16.60
N VAL A 210 43.37 23.67 17.84
CA VAL A 210 43.55 25.03 18.34
C VAL A 210 45.03 25.28 18.53
N VAL A 211 45.56 26.29 17.84
CA VAL A 211 46.94 26.74 17.99
C VAL A 211 46.91 28.07 18.74
N ALA A 212 47.29 28.06 20.01
CA ALA A 212 47.51 29.27 20.79
C ALA A 212 48.91 29.82 20.51
N LEU A 213 49.02 31.14 20.37
CA LEU A 213 50.26 31.83 20.06
C LEU A 213 50.46 32.95 21.07
N ALA A 214 51.69 33.08 21.56
CA ALA A 214 52.12 34.16 22.43
C ALA A 214 53.56 34.53 22.08
N PHE A 215 53.86 35.82 22.12
CA PHE A 215 55.21 36.32 21.90
C PHE A 215 55.46 37.56 22.76
N GLY A 216 56.65 37.66 23.35
CA GLY A 216 57.08 38.79 24.17
C GLY A 216 56.30 38.97 25.48
N THR A 217 56.19 40.22 25.95
CA THR A 217 55.61 40.60 27.25
C THR A 217 54.10 40.79 27.13
N VAL A 218 53.36 39.68 27.11
CA VAL A 218 51.95 39.61 26.69
C VAL A 218 50.95 40.38 27.58
N ASN A 219 51.32 40.76 28.80
CA ASN A 219 50.48 41.61 29.66
C ASN A 219 50.46 43.08 29.23
N THR A 220 51.21 43.46 28.17
CA THR A 220 51.24 44.82 27.60
C THR A 220 50.30 45.00 26.40
N VAL A 221 49.54 43.97 26.01
CA VAL A 221 48.60 44.07 24.88
C VAL A 221 47.52 45.12 25.17
N SER A 222 47.30 46.02 24.21
CA SER A 222 46.43 47.20 24.37
C SER A 222 45.51 47.43 23.17
N GLY A 223 45.56 46.56 22.16
CA GLY A 223 44.68 46.62 20.99
C GLY A 223 44.72 45.35 20.14
N LYS A 224 44.20 45.44 18.92
CA LYS A 224 44.14 44.33 17.96
C LYS A 224 44.69 44.73 16.59
N THR A 225 45.35 43.80 15.92
CA THR A 225 45.83 43.97 14.55
C THR A 225 44.70 43.82 13.53
N ALA A 226 44.99 44.16 12.27
CA ALA A 226 44.07 43.90 11.14
C ALA A 226 43.75 42.41 10.95
N GLN A 227 44.63 41.51 11.39
CA GLN A 227 44.41 40.06 11.35
C GLN A 227 43.63 39.53 12.56
N ASN A 228 43.14 40.41 13.44
CA ASN A 228 42.43 40.05 14.67
C ASN A 228 43.28 39.21 15.63
N ASP A 229 44.55 39.59 15.79
CA ASP A 229 45.42 39.14 16.89
C ASP A 229 45.57 40.30 17.88
N CYS A 230 45.74 40.02 19.18
CA CYS A 230 45.95 41.06 20.18
C CYS A 230 47.43 41.45 20.21
N ALA A 231 47.71 42.75 20.22
CA ALA A 231 49.07 43.28 20.18
C ALA A 231 49.22 44.52 21.08
N ALA A 232 50.43 44.76 21.55
CA ALA A 232 50.78 46.04 22.20
C ALA A 232 50.88 47.20 21.19
N ASP A 233 51.28 46.89 19.95
CA ASP A 233 51.23 47.82 18.80
C ASP A 233 50.23 47.31 17.75
N PRO A 234 49.00 47.87 17.71
CA PRO A 234 47.95 47.45 16.78
C PRO A 234 48.26 47.72 15.30
N SER A 235 49.25 48.57 14.99
CA SER A 235 49.60 48.94 13.61
C SER A 235 50.39 47.85 12.88
N GLN A 236 50.98 46.91 13.62
CA GLN A 236 51.83 45.87 13.06
C GLN A 236 51.02 44.72 12.46
N SER A 237 51.56 44.13 11.39
CA SER A 237 51.04 42.87 10.85
C SER A 237 51.46 41.70 11.75
N ARG A 238 50.71 40.60 11.70
CA ARG A 238 50.91 39.42 12.54
C ARG A 238 52.35 38.92 12.64
N GLY A 239 53.14 38.94 11.56
CA GLY A 239 54.53 38.48 11.57
C GLY A 239 55.53 39.46 12.19
N GLY A 240 55.14 40.71 12.40
CA GLY A 240 55.99 41.76 12.97
C GLY A 240 55.72 42.07 14.45
N ILE A 241 54.71 41.44 15.06
CA ILE A 241 54.29 41.74 16.44
C ILE A 241 55.43 41.47 17.43
N GLY A 242 55.89 42.51 18.14
CA GLY A 242 56.88 42.39 19.22
C GLY A 242 56.33 41.85 20.54
N HIS A 243 55.08 42.17 20.88
CA HIS A 243 54.35 41.65 22.05
C HIS A 243 52.90 41.38 21.68
N GLY A 244 52.45 40.12 21.77
CA GLY A 244 51.09 39.79 21.39
C GLY A 244 50.64 38.37 21.65
N ILE A 245 49.35 38.17 21.45
CA ILE A 245 48.62 36.92 21.68
C ILE A 245 47.71 36.69 20.46
N GLY A 246 47.69 35.45 19.99
CA GLY A 246 46.83 35.02 18.90
C GLY A 246 46.32 33.61 19.09
N ALA A 247 45.32 33.25 18.30
CA ALA A 247 44.86 31.87 18.20
C ALA A 247 44.46 31.58 16.77
N ASP A 248 44.72 30.36 16.29
CA ASP A 248 44.14 29.85 15.06
C ASP A 248 43.35 28.58 15.36
N ILE A 249 42.20 28.45 14.70
CA ILE A 249 41.41 27.22 14.71
C ILE A 249 41.44 26.63 13.30
N THR A 250 41.80 25.36 13.21
CA THR A 250 41.70 24.57 11.99
C THR A 250 40.73 23.42 12.23
N LEU A 251 39.75 23.31 11.34
CA LEU A 251 38.84 22.17 11.30
C LEU A 251 39.36 21.17 10.29
N SER A 252 39.63 19.96 10.76
CA SER A 252 40.09 18.85 9.92
C SER A 252 39.01 17.78 9.84
N ARG A 253 38.83 17.19 8.66
CA ARG A 253 37.99 16.02 8.48
C ARG A 253 38.89 14.80 8.28
N PRO A 254 38.60 13.66 8.94
CA PRO A 254 39.25 12.42 8.55
C PRO A 254 38.95 12.14 7.07
N ALA A 255 39.94 11.70 6.30
CA ALA A 255 39.83 11.41 4.87
C ALA A 255 38.83 10.27 4.52
N ALA A 256 38.08 9.74 5.50
CA ALA A 256 37.09 8.67 5.35
C ALA A 256 35.78 9.14 4.66
N GLU A 257 35.90 10.08 3.72
CA GLU A 257 34.83 10.64 2.90
C GLU A 257 34.14 9.63 2.00
N ALA A 258 34.76 8.47 1.77
CA ALA A 258 34.18 7.43 0.93
C ALA A 258 32.93 6.82 1.57
N ALA A 259 31.83 6.91 0.84
CA ALA A 259 30.68 6.05 1.06
C ALA A 259 31.14 4.58 1.16
N ALA A 260 30.52 3.83 2.07
CA ALA A 260 30.78 2.43 2.25
C ALA A 260 29.56 1.63 1.82
N ALA A 261 29.80 0.48 1.20
CA ALA A 261 28.75 -0.47 0.89
C ALA A 261 28.17 -1.04 2.18
N VAL A 262 26.84 -0.94 2.31
CA VAL A 262 26.08 -1.50 3.42
C VAL A 262 25.12 -2.55 2.85
N PRO A 263 25.16 -3.79 3.34
CA PRO A 263 24.18 -4.80 2.94
C PRO A 263 22.75 -4.36 3.27
N VAL A 264 21.85 -4.54 2.31
CA VAL A 264 20.42 -4.24 2.47
C VAL A 264 19.75 -5.35 3.30
N GLY A 265 20.08 -6.61 3.01
CA GLY A 265 19.58 -7.75 3.76
C GLY A 265 20.46 -8.16 4.94
N GLN A 266 20.19 -9.37 5.42
CA GLN A 266 20.93 -10.00 6.53
C GLN A 266 22.41 -10.19 6.18
N THR A 267 22.74 -10.47 4.91
CA THR A 267 24.12 -10.57 4.43
C THR A 267 24.35 -9.72 3.17
N ALA A 268 25.62 -9.62 2.76
CA ALA A 268 26.05 -8.93 1.55
C ALA A 268 25.53 -9.59 0.25
N GLU A 269 25.19 -10.88 0.29
CA GLU A 269 24.80 -11.68 -0.87
C GLU A 269 23.29 -11.96 -0.94
N ASP A 270 22.57 -11.79 0.16
CA ASP A 270 21.16 -12.16 0.31
C ASP A 270 20.32 -10.99 0.85
N ASN A 271 19.40 -10.51 0.01
CA ASN A 271 18.41 -9.48 0.35
C ASN A 271 17.01 -10.04 0.63
N SER A 272 16.84 -11.37 0.74
CA SER A 272 15.55 -12.01 1.02
C SER A 272 15.09 -11.88 2.48
N LYS A 273 16.02 -11.60 3.39
CA LYS A 273 15.76 -11.40 4.83
C LYS A 273 16.32 -10.07 5.27
N CYS A 274 15.50 -9.29 5.97
CA CYS A 274 15.92 -8.02 6.57
C CYS A 274 16.59 -8.23 7.92
N ARG A 275 17.34 -7.21 8.36
CA ARG A 275 18.04 -7.23 9.64
C ARG A 275 17.02 -7.04 10.77
N THR A 276 17.35 -7.51 11.98
CA THR A 276 16.41 -7.46 13.12
C THR A 276 16.90 -6.58 14.27
N THR A 277 18.12 -6.05 14.17
CA THR A 277 18.86 -5.47 15.31
C THR A 277 19.32 -4.04 15.12
N ALA A 278 19.03 -3.40 13.98
CA ALA A 278 19.45 -2.02 13.79
C ALA A 278 18.55 -1.09 14.61
N VAL A 279 19.11 -0.47 15.64
CA VAL A 279 18.44 0.52 16.48
C VAL A 279 19.08 1.87 16.21
N LYS A 280 18.27 2.94 16.20
CA LYS A 280 18.76 4.32 16.20
C LYS A 280 19.78 4.47 17.34
N LYS A 281 20.98 4.97 17.04
CA LYS A 281 21.99 5.17 18.07
C LYS A 281 21.46 6.15 19.13
N PRO A 282 21.80 5.95 20.42
CA PRO A 282 21.34 6.82 21.50
C PRO A 282 21.91 8.25 21.39
N ASP A 283 22.97 8.44 20.61
CA ASP A 283 23.55 9.75 20.27
C ASP A 283 22.72 10.57 19.26
N GLY A 284 21.62 10.00 18.76
CA GLY A 284 20.73 10.64 17.80
C GLY A 284 21.14 10.47 16.32
N VAL A 285 22.30 9.87 16.04
CA VAL A 285 22.77 9.60 14.67
C VAL A 285 21.95 8.47 14.06
N LEU A 286 21.31 8.75 12.93
CA LEU A 286 20.70 7.74 12.08
C LEU A 286 21.81 6.98 11.35
N THR A 287 21.97 5.69 11.63
CA THR A 287 23.05 4.88 11.06
C THR A 287 22.73 4.39 9.66
N ALA A 288 23.78 4.13 8.88
CA ALA A 288 23.65 3.49 7.58
C ALA A 288 23.02 2.08 7.67
N ASP A 289 23.33 1.33 8.72
CA ASP A 289 22.74 0.00 8.97
C ASP A 289 21.24 0.06 9.28
N TYR A 290 20.82 1.06 10.07
CA TYR A 290 19.40 1.28 10.35
C TYR A 290 18.65 1.66 9.07
N LEU A 291 19.20 2.60 8.30
CA LEU A 291 18.60 2.99 7.03
C LEU A 291 18.49 1.80 6.06
N ALA A 292 19.51 0.95 5.97
CA ALA A 292 19.49 -0.24 5.13
C ALA A 292 18.39 -1.24 5.56
N ASP A 293 18.19 -1.46 6.87
CA ASP A 293 17.09 -2.28 7.38
C ASP A 293 15.72 -1.74 6.96
N ILE A 294 15.48 -0.44 7.17
CA ILE A 294 14.21 0.19 6.81
C ILE A 294 13.94 0.06 5.31
N ILE A 295 14.96 0.28 4.47
CA ILE A 295 14.84 0.10 3.03
C ILE A 295 14.50 -1.35 2.69
N CYS A 296 15.17 -2.33 3.31
CA CYS A 296 14.86 -3.74 3.11
C CYS A 296 13.41 -4.07 3.45
N ARG A 297 12.90 -3.62 4.61
CA ARG A 297 11.52 -3.90 5.03
C ARG A 297 10.51 -3.32 4.05
N ALA A 298 10.73 -2.10 3.58
CA ALA A 298 9.88 -1.49 2.57
C ALA A 298 9.93 -2.23 1.21
N GLN A 299 11.10 -2.73 0.82
CA GLN A 299 11.28 -3.54 -0.39
C GLN A 299 10.57 -4.89 -0.29
N ALA A 300 10.75 -5.61 0.82
CA ALA A 300 10.19 -6.94 1.05
C ALA A 300 8.66 -6.98 0.96
N MET A 301 7.99 -5.85 1.23
CA MET A 301 6.55 -5.73 1.07
C MET A 301 6.10 -5.66 -0.39
N GLY A 302 6.94 -5.13 -1.29
CA GLY A 302 6.59 -4.88 -2.69
C GLY A 302 5.32 -4.02 -2.88
N PRO A 303 4.93 -3.74 -4.14
CA PRO A 303 3.59 -3.24 -4.41
C PRO A 303 2.58 -4.39 -4.28
N VAL A 304 1.84 -4.43 -3.18
CA VAL A 304 0.72 -5.36 -3.01
C VAL A 304 -0.38 -4.94 -3.98
N THR A 305 -0.51 -5.65 -5.10
CA THR A 305 -1.48 -5.36 -6.17
C THR A 305 -2.22 -6.62 -6.59
N THR A 306 -3.05 -7.13 -5.69
CA THR A 306 -3.98 -8.22 -6.03
C THR A 306 -4.92 -7.72 -7.12
N LYS A 307 -5.08 -8.52 -8.18
CA LYS A 307 -6.03 -8.20 -9.25
C LYS A 307 -7.45 -8.64 -8.86
N PRO A 308 -8.49 -7.97 -9.39
CA PRO A 308 -9.86 -8.49 -9.35
C PRO A 308 -9.94 -9.89 -9.95
N LEU A 309 -11.05 -10.59 -9.68
CA LEU A 309 -11.39 -11.84 -10.34
C LEU A 309 -11.47 -11.60 -11.85
N THR A 310 -10.53 -12.19 -12.55
CA THR A 310 -10.43 -12.17 -14.02
C THR A 310 -10.45 -13.60 -14.57
N ALA A 311 -10.66 -14.59 -13.69
CA ALA A 311 -10.63 -16.00 -14.01
C ALA A 311 -11.61 -16.30 -15.14
N SER A 312 -11.05 -16.73 -16.28
CA SER A 312 -11.84 -17.08 -17.45
C SER A 312 -12.36 -18.52 -17.41
N THR A 313 -11.82 -19.35 -16.50
CA THR A 313 -12.14 -20.77 -16.37
C THR A 313 -12.21 -21.18 -14.92
N LEU A 314 -12.89 -22.31 -14.67
CA LEU A 314 -12.96 -22.92 -13.34
C LEU A 314 -11.57 -23.31 -12.82
N SER A 315 -10.67 -23.79 -13.67
CA SER A 315 -9.30 -24.14 -13.28
C SER A 315 -8.47 -22.91 -12.87
N ALA A 316 -8.62 -21.78 -13.57
CA ALA A 316 -7.97 -20.54 -13.19
C ALA A 316 -8.48 -20.05 -11.82
N LEU A 317 -9.78 -20.16 -11.58
CA LEU A 317 -10.38 -19.85 -10.28
C LEU A 317 -9.89 -20.80 -9.18
N ALA A 318 -9.87 -22.11 -9.44
CA ALA A 318 -9.43 -23.12 -8.48
C ALA A 318 -7.93 -23.05 -8.13
N SER A 319 -7.12 -22.45 -9.00
CA SER A 319 -5.70 -22.19 -8.76
C SER A 319 -5.45 -20.95 -7.90
N ASP A 320 -6.48 -20.11 -7.72
CA ASP A 320 -6.37 -18.89 -6.91
C ASP A 320 -6.32 -19.23 -5.41
N PRO A 321 -5.30 -18.77 -4.66
CA PRO A 321 -5.18 -19.08 -3.24
C PRO A 321 -6.37 -18.62 -2.39
N ASP A 322 -6.97 -17.46 -2.72
CA ASP A 322 -8.13 -16.96 -1.99
C ASP A 322 -9.36 -17.82 -2.28
N ALA A 323 -9.51 -18.31 -3.51
CA ALA A 323 -10.58 -19.23 -3.90
C ALA A 323 -10.43 -20.62 -3.26
N GLN A 324 -9.21 -21.15 -3.15
CA GLN A 324 -8.96 -22.43 -2.49
C GLN A 324 -9.41 -22.43 -1.03
N GLU A 325 -9.25 -21.31 -0.33
CA GLU A 325 -9.73 -21.14 1.04
C GLU A 325 -11.26 -21.08 1.12
N ILE A 326 -11.92 -20.43 0.15
CA ILE A 326 -13.38 -20.46 0.05
C ILE A 326 -13.89 -21.88 -0.26
N ALA A 327 -13.21 -22.62 -1.13
CA ALA A 327 -13.56 -24.01 -1.44
C ALA A 327 -13.50 -24.91 -0.20
N LYS A 328 -12.52 -24.72 0.70
CA LYS A 328 -12.48 -25.44 1.99
C LYS A 328 -13.70 -25.13 2.86
N ALA A 329 -14.11 -23.86 2.94
CA ALA A 329 -15.29 -23.46 3.71
C ALA A 329 -16.57 -24.10 3.14
N ILE A 330 -16.74 -24.07 1.81
CA ILE A 330 -17.87 -24.72 1.12
C ILE A 330 -17.87 -26.22 1.39
N ALA A 331 -16.72 -26.90 1.24
CA ALA A 331 -16.58 -28.33 1.45
C ALA A 331 -17.00 -28.79 2.85
N SER A 332 -16.82 -27.93 3.87
CA SER A 332 -17.24 -28.24 5.24
C SER A 332 -18.76 -28.35 5.38
N VAL A 333 -19.53 -27.66 4.52
CA VAL A 333 -20.99 -27.70 4.48
C VAL A 333 -21.48 -28.80 3.54
N THR A 334 -20.85 -28.96 2.38
CA THR A 334 -21.25 -29.94 1.35
C THR A 334 -20.72 -31.36 1.63
N ASN A 335 -19.93 -31.55 2.69
CA ASN A 335 -19.24 -32.78 3.03
C ASN A 335 -18.35 -33.32 1.89
N THR A 336 -17.82 -32.43 1.05
CA THR A 336 -16.94 -32.79 -0.06
C THR A 336 -15.57 -33.16 0.49
N LYS A 337 -15.18 -34.43 0.38
CA LYS A 337 -13.89 -34.92 0.86
C LYS A 337 -12.79 -34.65 -0.14
N LYS A 338 -11.63 -34.19 0.34
CA LYS A 338 -10.40 -34.16 -0.43
C LYS A 338 -9.81 -35.57 -0.47
N SER A 339 -9.50 -36.09 -1.66
CA SER A 339 -8.74 -37.33 -1.76
C SER A 339 -7.27 -37.06 -1.44
N ASP A 340 -6.56 -38.04 -0.86
CA ASP A 340 -5.14 -37.89 -0.53
C ASP A 340 -4.27 -37.63 -1.77
N SER A 341 -4.71 -38.08 -2.94
CA SER A 341 -4.02 -37.83 -4.22
C SER A 341 -4.36 -36.47 -4.85
N ASP A 342 -5.39 -35.76 -4.37
CA ASP A 342 -5.80 -34.48 -4.96
C ASP A 342 -4.85 -33.35 -4.55
N SER A 343 -4.39 -32.57 -5.53
CA SER A 343 -3.82 -31.25 -5.25
C SER A 343 -4.88 -30.31 -4.68
N THR A 344 -4.44 -29.21 -4.04
CA THR A 344 -5.39 -28.20 -3.51
C THR A 344 -6.22 -27.55 -4.62
N ALA A 345 -5.64 -27.36 -5.81
CA ALA A 345 -6.35 -26.83 -6.96
C ALA A 345 -7.38 -27.82 -7.51
N GLU A 346 -7.05 -29.11 -7.62
CA GLU A 346 -8.02 -30.12 -8.06
C GLU A 346 -9.18 -30.27 -7.09
N PHE A 347 -8.90 -30.25 -5.78
CA PHE A 347 -9.93 -30.23 -4.76
C PHE A 347 -10.85 -29.02 -4.89
N ALA A 348 -10.28 -27.82 -5.02
CA ALA A 348 -11.07 -26.61 -5.20
C ALA A 348 -11.92 -26.65 -6.48
N LYS A 349 -11.37 -27.18 -7.58
CA LYS A 349 -12.11 -27.39 -8.84
C LYS A 349 -13.31 -28.32 -8.62
N LYS A 350 -13.12 -29.47 -7.96
CA LYS A 350 -14.22 -30.40 -7.62
C LYS A 350 -15.32 -29.73 -6.80
N VAL A 351 -14.94 -28.99 -5.75
CA VAL A 351 -15.89 -28.25 -4.91
C VAL A 351 -16.67 -27.26 -5.76
N PHE A 352 -15.99 -26.41 -6.54
CA PHE A 352 -16.66 -25.41 -7.35
C PHE A 352 -17.55 -26.01 -8.46
N THR A 353 -17.16 -27.13 -9.08
CA THR A 353 -18.03 -27.85 -10.03
C THR A 353 -19.32 -28.30 -9.35
N GLN A 354 -19.24 -28.86 -8.14
CA GLN A 354 -20.40 -29.33 -7.39
C GLN A 354 -21.39 -28.21 -7.08
N VAL A 355 -20.89 -27.03 -6.66
CA VAL A 355 -21.76 -25.92 -6.24
C VAL A 355 -22.22 -25.03 -7.39
N LEU A 356 -21.37 -24.81 -8.40
CA LEU A 356 -21.73 -23.97 -9.54
C LEU A 356 -22.54 -24.74 -10.59
N GLY A 357 -22.46 -26.08 -10.62
CA GLY A 357 -23.25 -26.94 -11.51
C GLY A 357 -22.96 -26.73 -13.00
N ARG A 358 -21.77 -26.23 -13.33
CA ARG A 358 -21.37 -25.79 -14.67
C ARG A 358 -19.96 -26.28 -14.98
N ASP A 359 -19.68 -26.56 -16.25
CA ASP A 359 -18.38 -26.98 -16.76
C ASP A 359 -17.39 -25.80 -16.95
N GLU A 360 -16.16 -26.11 -17.38
CA GLU A 360 -15.02 -25.18 -17.38
C GLU A 360 -15.19 -23.91 -18.23
N ALA A 361 -16.06 -23.94 -19.24
CA ALA A 361 -16.24 -22.85 -20.21
C ALA A 361 -17.26 -21.79 -19.76
N VAL A 362 -18.07 -22.07 -18.73
CA VAL A 362 -19.29 -21.30 -18.45
C VAL A 362 -19.13 -20.28 -17.31
N THR A 363 -18.09 -20.39 -16.48
CA THR A 363 -17.90 -19.50 -15.32
C THR A 363 -17.69 -18.03 -15.71
N LYS A 364 -16.90 -17.75 -16.76
CA LYS A 364 -16.64 -16.37 -17.19
C LYS A 364 -17.86 -15.73 -17.84
N THR A 365 -18.42 -16.39 -18.85
CA THR A 365 -19.53 -15.85 -19.65
C THR A 365 -20.78 -15.67 -18.82
N VAL A 366 -21.06 -16.59 -17.88
CA VAL A 366 -22.29 -16.50 -17.10
C VAL A 366 -22.16 -15.59 -15.88
N TYR A 367 -20.98 -15.52 -15.26
CA TYR A 367 -20.86 -14.69 -14.07
C TYR A 367 -20.13 -13.38 -14.34
N LEU A 368 -18.87 -13.43 -14.77
CA LEU A 368 -18.05 -12.22 -14.90
C LEU A 368 -18.46 -11.33 -16.08
N ASP A 369 -18.80 -11.88 -17.23
CA ASP A 369 -19.24 -11.10 -18.39
C ASP A 369 -20.63 -10.48 -18.15
N LYS A 370 -21.49 -11.14 -17.36
CA LYS A 370 -22.79 -10.58 -16.94
C LYS A 370 -22.62 -9.30 -16.12
N LEU A 371 -21.56 -9.17 -15.32
CA LEU A 371 -21.30 -7.92 -14.58
C LEU A 371 -21.17 -6.70 -15.51
N ASN A 372 -20.66 -6.90 -16.72
CA ASN A 372 -20.39 -5.83 -17.68
C ASN A 372 -21.50 -5.67 -18.73
N THR A 373 -22.37 -6.66 -18.88
CA THR A 373 -23.38 -6.73 -19.96
C THR A 373 -24.81 -6.65 -19.45
N GLN A 374 -25.11 -7.21 -18.28
CA GLN A 374 -26.45 -7.20 -17.71
C GLN A 374 -26.78 -5.80 -17.20
N SER A 375 -27.96 -5.32 -17.61
CA SER A 375 -28.56 -4.13 -17.03
C SER A 375 -29.51 -4.53 -15.93
N ILE A 376 -29.50 -3.75 -14.84
CA ILE A 376 -30.45 -3.89 -13.74
C ILE A 376 -31.33 -2.64 -13.72
N THR A 377 -32.60 -2.85 -13.39
CA THR A 377 -33.58 -1.77 -13.28
C THR A 377 -34.18 -1.81 -11.88
N TYR A 378 -34.20 -0.66 -11.21
CA TYR A 378 -34.78 -0.47 -9.89
C TYR A 378 -35.38 0.94 -9.80
N ASN A 379 -36.31 1.13 -8.86
CA ASN A 379 -36.97 2.42 -8.68
C ASN A 379 -36.45 3.09 -7.40
N VAL A 380 -36.18 4.39 -7.49
CA VAL A 380 -35.97 5.27 -6.35
C VAL A 380 -37.16 6.24 -6.31
N GLY A 381 -38.07 6.00 -5.36
CA GLY A 381 -39.41 6.59 -5.42
C GLY A 381 -40.13 6.16 -6.70
N GLU A 382 -40.58 7.12 -7.50
CA GLU A 382 -41.24 6.88 -8.79
C GLU A 382 -40.28 6.90 -9.98
N THR A 383 -38.99 7.17 -9.76
CA THR A 383 -38.02 7.30 -10.84
C THR A 383 -37.35 5.96 -11.13
N PRO A 384 -37.52 5.37 -12.32
CA PRO A 384 -36.80 4.17 -12.71
C PRO A 384 -35.34 4.52 -13.06
N ILE A 385 -34.42 3.78 -12.48
CA ILE A 385 -33.00 3.81 -12.80
C ILE A 385 -32.68 2.49 -13.50
N SER A 386 -32.15 2.57 -14.72
CA SER A 386 -31.73 1.40 -15.50
C SER A 386 -30.33 1.62 -16.06
N ASN A 387 -29.39 0.75 -15.68
CA ASN A 387 -28.02 0.81 -16.18
C ASN A 387 -27.32 -0.54 -15.98
N LYS A 388 -26.13 -0.69 -16.56
CA LYS A 388 -25.27 -1.86 -16.39
C LYS A 388 -24.81 -2.01 -14.94
N ILE A 389 -24.69 -3.26 -14.48
CA ILE A 389 -24.24 -3.59 -13.13
C ILE A 389 -22.91 -2.90 -12.79
N GLU A 390 -21.89 -3.05 -13.64
CA GLU A 390 -20.58 -2.42 -13.41
C GLU A 390 -20.64 -0.88 -13.35
N ALA A 391 -21.52 -0.26 -14.15
CA ALA A 391 -21.69 1.19 -14.15
C ALA A 391 -22.31 1.68 -12.83
N ILE A 392 -23.29 0.95 -12.30
CA ILE A 392 -23.91 1.27 -11.01
C ILE A 392 -22.92 1.04 -9.86
N ALA A 393 -22.18 -0.07 -9.89
CA ALA A 393 -21.24 -0.47 -8.84
C ALA A 393 -20.13 0.57 -8.56
N LYS A 394 -19.83 1.43 -9.53
CA LYS A 394 -18.81 2.49 -9.46
C LYS A 394 -19.35 3.84 -8.94
N THR A 395 -20.62 3.90 -8.54
CA THR A 395 -21.30 5.16 -8.18
C THR A 395 -22.04 5.02 -6.85
N PRO A 396 -22.40 6.14 -6.20
CA PRO A 396 -23.23 6.10 -4.98
C PRO A 396 -24.58 5.38 -5.16
N ALA A 397 -25.10 5.32 -6.39
CA ALA A 397 -26.35 4.62 -6.74
C ALA A 397 -26.29 3.10 -6.45
N ALA A 398 -25.08 2.54 -6.28
CA ALA A 398 -24.92 1.17 -5.80
C ALA A 398 -25.63 0.93 -4.45
N GLY A 399 -25.59 1.89 -3.53
CA GLY A 399 -26.27 1.75 -2.23
C GLY A 399 -27.78 1.66 -2.36
N GLU A 400 -28.37 2.44 -3.27
CA GLU A 400 -29.80 2.44 -3.56
C GLU A 400 -30.24 1.12 -4.20
N ALA A 401 -29.49 0.67 -5.21
CA ALA A 401 -29.74 -0.60 -5.89
C ALA A 401 -29.63 -1.79 -4.92
N LEU A 402 -28.61 -1.81 -4.05
CA LEU A 402 -28.46 -2.85 -3.03
C LEU A 402 -29.63 -2.85 -2.05
N ALA A 403 -30.05 -1.68 -1.55
CA ALA A 403 -31.21 -1.57 -0.67
C ALA A 403 -32.47 -2.14 -1.34
N PHE A 404 -32.71 -1.79 -2.61
CA PHE A 404 -33.82 -2.33 -3.40
C PHE A 404 -33.78 -3.87 -3.48
N PHE A 405 -32.64 -4.45 -3.87
CA PHE A 405 -32.52 -5.90 -4.03
C PHE A 405 -32.59 -6.66 -2.69
N PHE A 406 -32.07 -6.09 -1.61
CA PHE A 406 -32.22 -6.69 -0.27
C PHE A 406 -33.67 -6.69 0.18
N THR A 407 -34.40 -5.60 -0.02
CA THR A 407 -35.85 -5.56 0.27
C THR A 407 -36.62 -6.52 -0.61
N GLN A 408 -36.32 -6.59 -1.91
CA GLN A 408 -36.97 -7.53 -2.82
C GLN A 408 -36.73 -8.99 -2.38
N ALA A 409 -35.52 -9.33 -1.98
CA ALA A 409 -35.21 -10.67 -1.45
C ALA A 409 -35.99 -10.97 -0.17
N TYR A 410 -36.14 -9.99 0.73
CA TYR A 410 -36.91 -10.14 1.96
C TYR A 410 -38.42 -10.33 1.70
N GLU A 411 -38.99 -9.59 0.75
CA GLU A 411 -40.41 -9.74 0.38
C GLU A 411 -40.69 -11.10 -0.27
N ARG A 412 -39.74 -11.65 -1.07
CA ARG A 412 -39.84 -13.03 -1.58
C ARG A 412 -39.88 -14.09 -0.48
N ILE A 413 -39.20 -13.87 0.65
CA ILE A 413 -39.22 -14.78 1.80
C ILE A 413 -40.54 -14.68 2.56
N LYS A 414 -41.09 -13.47 2.72
CA LYS A 414 -42.39 -13.26 3.36
C LYS A 414 -43.55 -13.90 2.60
N ALA A 415 -43.49 -13.85 1.28
CA ALA A 415 -44.40 -14.60 0.43
C ALA A 415 -44.10 -16.10 0.56
N LYS A 416 -44.67 -16.77 1.57
CA LYS A 416 -44.61 -18.25 1.71
C LYS A 416 -44.88 -18.93 0.36
N PRO A 417 -44.25 -20.08 0.06
CA PRO A 417 -44.67 -20.87 -1.08
C PRO A 417 -46.12 -21.28 -0.84
N THR A 418 -47.02 -20.75 -1.66
CA THR A 418 -48.36 -21.31 -1.74
C THR A 418 -48.18 -22.62 -2.49
N THR A 419 -48.10 -23.74 -1.78
CA THR A 419 -48.23 -25.06 -2.40
C THR A 419 -49.64 -25.11 -2.98
N THR A 420 -49.79 -24.66 -4.22
CA THR A 420 -50.99 -24.91 -4.99
C THR A 420 -50.92 -26.38 -5.32
N VAL A 421 -51.60 -27.21 -4.51
CA VAL A 421 -51.92 -28.57 -4.90
C VAL A 421 -52.80 -28.43 -6.14
N VAL A 422 -52.19 -28.58 -7.32
CA VAL A 422 -52.93 -28.70 -8.57
C VAL A 422 -53.63 -30.06 -8.48
N VAL A 423 -54.89 -30.05 -8.07
CA VAL A 423 -55.78 -31.21 -8.27
C VAL A 423 -55.94 -31.33 -9.77
N THR A 424 -55.25 -32.30 -10.37
CA THR A 424 -55.49 -32.69 -11.75
C THR A 424 -56.98 -33.03 -11.89
N THR A 425 -57.58 -32.58 -13.00
CA THR A 425 -59.01 -32.72 -13.31
C THR A 425 -59.52 -34.16 -13.33
N ASP A 426 -58.62 -35.15 -13.27
CA ASP A 426 -58.90 -36.58 -13.39
C ASP A 426 -59.42 -37.24 -12.09
N CYS A 427 -59.30 -36.58 -10.93
CA CYS A 427 -59.84 -37.08 -9.65
C CYS A 427 -61.06 -36.24 -9.18
N LYS A 428 -62.07 -36.06 -10.02
CA LYS A 428 -63.34 -35.41 -9.64
C LYS A 428 -64.50 -36.39 -9.71
N GLY A 429 -65.17 -36.62 -8.58
CA GLY A 429 -66.37 -37.45 -8.50
C GLY A 429 -66.70 -37.87 -7.06
N THR A 430 -68.00 -38.02 -6.77
CA THR A 430 -68.53 -38.45 -5.46
C THR A 430 -68.96 -39.92 -5.45
N ASN A 431 -68.80 -40.62 -6.57
CA ASN A 431 -69.21 -42.01 -6.73
C ASN A 431 -67.98 -42.93 -6.86
N LYS A 432 -67.89 -43.95 -5.99
CA LYS A 432 -66.74 -44.84 -5.85
C LYS A 432 -66.43 -45.63 -7.13
N ASP A 433 -67.44 -45.93 -7.95
CA ASP A 433 -67.29 -46.73 -9.17
C ASP A 433 -66.75 -45.94 -10.37
N GLN A 434 -66.77 -44.60 -10.30
CA GLN A 434 -66.25 -43.70 -11.34
C GLN A 434 -64.85 -43.18 -11.05
N CYS A 435 -64.24 -43.61 -9.93
CA CYS A 435 -62.91 -43.19 -9.54
C CYS A 435 -61.84 -43.92 -10.37
N ASN A 436 -60.90 -43.18 -10.97
CA ASN A 436 -59.75 -43.78 -11.62
C ASN A 436 -58.84 -44.46 -10.57
N LYS A 437 -58.98 -45.79 -10.44
CA LYS A 437 -58.31 -46.60 -9.41
C LYS A 437 -56.78 -46.64 -9.53
N GLU A 438 -56.23 -46.28 -10.69
CA GLU A 438 -54.77 -46.24 -10.87
C GLU A 438 -54.17 -44.99 -10.20
N LYS A 439 -54.81 -43.83 -10.35
CA LYS A 439 -54.26 -42.51 -9.94
C LYS A 439 -54.94 -41.88 -8.72
N CYS A 440 -56.14 -42.33 -8.34
CA CYS A 440 -56.96 -41.73 -7.28
C CYS A 440 -57.42 -42.77 -6.25
N ASP A 441 -57.61 -42.35 -4.99
CA ASP A 441 -58.24 -43.07 -3.89
C ASP A 441 -59.61 -42.43 -3.55
N PHE A 442 -60.61 -43.25 -3.22
CA PHE A 442 -61.89 -42.75 -2.70
C PHE A 442 -61.82 -42.61 -1.18
N LYS A 443 -61.81 -41.37 -0.69
CA LYS A 443 -61.75 -41.03 0.74
C LYS A 443 -62.76 -39.94 1.04
N GLU A 444 -63.47 -40.07 2.16
CA GLU A 444 -64.42 -39.05 2.65
C GLU A 444 -65.56 -38.72 1.67
N GLY A 445 -65.98 -39.69 0.85
CA GLY A 445 -67.08 -39.49 -0.11
C GLY A 445 -66.67 -38.86 -1.44
N GLU A 446 -65.37 -38.63 -1.68
CA GLU A 446 -64.84 -38.05 -2.91
C GLU A 446 -63.58 -38.78 -3.42
N CYS A 447 -63.34 -38.72 -4.73
CA CYS A 447 -62.09 -39.14 -5.34
C CYS A 447 -60.96 -38.14 -5.06
N LYS A 448 -59.85 -38.59 -4.48
CA LYS A 448 -58.66 -37.78 -4.19
C LYS A 448 -57.43 -38.41 -4.82
N ALA A 449 -56.44 -37.62 -5.26
CA ALA A 449 -55.20 -38.17 -5.82
C ALA A 449 -54.40 -38.96 -4.76
N LYS A 450 -53.73 -40.04 -5.18
CA LYS A 450 -52.85 -40.81 -4.28
C LYS A 450 -51.61 -40.00 -3.93
N GLU A 451 -51.21 -40.04 -2.66
CA GLU A 451 -49.96 -39.43 -2.20
C GLU A 451 -48.76 -40.19 -2.79
N GLY A 452 -47.88 -39.49 -3.51
CA GLY A 452 -46.62 -40.04 -4.05
C GLY A 452 -46.57 -40.34 -5.55
N VAL A 453 -47.60 -40.00 -6.34
CA VAL A 453 -47.54 -40.11 -7.82
C VAL A 453 -47.00 -38.81 -8.42
N SER A 454 -45.81 -38.84 -9.02
CA SER A 454 -45.28 -37.75 -9.84
C SER A 454 -46.07 -37.66 -11.15
N ILE A 455 -46.65 -36.49 -11.45
CA ILE A 455 -47.28 -36.23 -12.75
C ILE A 455 -46.59 -35.03 -13.40
N GLU A 456 -46.11 -35.27 -14.62
CA GLU A 456 -45.39 -34.33 -15.47
C GLU A 456 -46.20 -33.06 -15.77
N THR A 457 -45.47 -31.94 -15.82
CA THR A 457 -46.01 -30.60 -16.03
C THR A 457 -46.33 -30.38 -17.51
N ALA A 458 -47.57 -30.05 -17.84
CA ALA A 458 -47.92 -29.43 -19.11
C ALA A 458 -48.30 -27.97 -18.87
N GLU A 459 -47.48 -27.10 -19.44
CA GLU A 459 -47.58 -25.65 -19.52
C GLU A 459 -48.95 -25.19 -20.05
N LYS A 460 -49.58 -24.21 -19.37
CA LYS A 460 -50.22 -23.07 -20.06
C LYS A 460 -50.60 -21.91 -19.14
N VAL A 461 -50.15 -20.76 -19.60
CA VAL A 461 -50.42 -19.38 -19.16
C VAL A 461 -51.91 -19.07 -19.20
N GLY A 462 -52.43 -18.42 -18.15
CA GLY A 462 -53.78 -17.89 -18.08
C GLY A 462 -53.98 -17.01 -16.85
N THR A 463 -54.02 -15.71 -17.07
CA THR A 463 -54.40 -14.60 -16.17
C THR A 463 -55.70 -14.84 -15.39
N GLN A 464 -55.76 -14.49 -14.10
CA GLN A 464 -56.72 -13.55 -13.48
C GLN A 464 -56.83 -13.69 -11.93
N ASN A 465 -57.10 -12.53 -11.32
CA ASN A 465 -57.23 -12.18 -9.90
C ASN A 465 -58.16 -13.09 -9.08
N THR A 466 -58.01 -13.12 -7.74
CA THR A 466 -59.02 -12.64 -6.76
C THR A 466 -58.48 -12.47 -5.33
N THR A 467 -58.79 -11.32 -4.77
CA THR A 467 -58.98 -10.91 -3.36
C THR A 467 -59.29 -11.99 -2.32
N GLY A 468 -58.74 -11.84 -1.12
CA GLY A 468 -59.20 -12.56 0.08
C GLY A 468 -58.30 -12.33 1.29
N SER A 469 -58.47 -11.18 1.95
CA SER A 469 -57.89 -10.90 3.27
C SER A 469 -58.23 -12.01 4.26
N ASN A 470 -57.25 -12.52 5.01
CA ASN A 470 -57.47 -13.13 6.31
C ASN A 470 -56.37 -12.69 7.27
N SER A 471 -56.80 -11.90 8.26
CA SER A 471 -56.02 -11.41 9.38
C SER A 471 -55.54 -12.58 10.23
N PHE A 472 -54.27 -12.58 10.64
CA PHE A 472 -53.87 -13.24 11.88
C PHE A 472 -52.92 -12.34 12.68
N VAL A 473 -53.34 -12.13 13.92
CA VAL A 473 -52.75 -11.34 15.00
C VAL A 473 -51.36 -11.90 15.35
N ILE A 474 -50.31 -11.09 15.24
CA ILE A 474 -49.00 -11.41 15.82
C ILE A 474 -48.89 -10.68 17.15
N ASN A 475 -48.80 -11.47 18.22
CA ASN A 475 -48.68 -10.98 19.58
C ASN A 475 -47.32 -10.29 19.79
N LYS A 476 -47.37 -9.19 20.53
CA LYS A 476 -46.33 -8.18 20.68
C LYS A 476 -45.39 -8.55 21.84
N ALA A 477 -44.08 -8.71 21.58
CA ALA A 477 -43.02 -8.38 22.54
C ALA A 477 -41.64 -8.26 21.85
N PRO A 478 -40.74 -7.37 22.31
CA PRO A 478 -39.63 -6.84 21.51
C PRO A 478 -38.29 -7.53 21.82
N LEU A 479 -37.52 -7.90 20.80
CA LEU A 479 -36.09 -8.19 20.98
C LEU A 479 -35.26 -6.99 20.50
N LEU A 480 -34.72 -6.27 21.48
CA LEU A 480 -33.68 -5.26 21.34
C LEU A 480 -32.40 -5.94 20.84
N LEU A 481 -31.95 -5.61 19.63
CA LEU A 481 -30.57 -5.82 19.21
C LEU A 481 -29.86 -4.47 19.24
N ALA A 482 -29.05 -4.28 20.28
CA ALA A 482 -28.15 -3.15 20.40
C ALA A 482 -27.06 -3.25 19.33
N VAL A 483 -26.98 -2.23 18.49
CA VAL A 483 -25.87 -1.97 17.57
C VAL A 483 -24.75 -1.33 18.40
N LEU A 484 -23.61 -2.00 18.48
CA LEU A 484 -22.35 -1.40 18.95
C LEU A 484 -21.35 -1.49 17.80
N ILE A 485 -21.14 -0.33 17.18
CA ILE A 485 -20.06 -0.01 16.26
C ILE A 485 -18.83 0.34 17.12
N LEU A 486 -17.71 -0.33 16.86
CA LEU A 486 -16.35 0.16 17.05
C LEU A 486 -15.38 -0.64 16.16
#